data_AF-A0A3C0J9P7-F1
#
_entry.id   AF-A0A3C0J9P7-F1
#
_cell.length_a   1.000
_cell.length_b   1.000
_cell.length_c   1.000
_cell.angle_alpha   90.00
_cell.angle_beta   90.00
_cell.angle_gamma   90.00
#
_symmetry.space_group_name_H-M   'P 1'
#
loop_
_entity.id
_entity.type
_entity.pdbx_description
1 polymer ?
#
loop_
_entity_poly.entity_id
_entity_poly.type
_entity_poly.pdbx_seq_one_letter_code
_entity_poly.pdbx_strand_id
1 'polypeptide(L)'
;MTLPAPPRTLESLFSALDRIDRILASDAPEAAAALVEAYDGELRSFMDSEAGRNASSQTMQQLLERQQAISDRADTLCDKSRQRQSRLNLGGKAARAYLSQGRG
;
A
#
# COMPACT_ATOMS: atom_id res chain seq x y z
N MET A 1 -31.99 -12.19 2.65
CA MET A 1 -31.08 -12.94 3.53
C MET A 1 -29.68 -12.42 3.31
N THR A 2 -29.20 -11.54 4.17
CA THR A 2 -27.82 -11.05 4.17
C THR A 2 -26.95 -12.09 4.85
N LEU A 3 -25.99 -12.67 4.12
CA LEU A 3 -24.98 -13.57 4.70
C LEU A 3 -24.27 -12.83 5.83
N PRO A 4 -24.06 -13.48 7.01
CA PRO A 4 -23.22 -12.90 8.04
C PRO A 4 -21.84 -12.65 7.45
N ALA A 5 -21.30 -11.45 7.70
CA ALA A 5 -19.92 -11.14 7.31
C ALA A 5 -19.00 -12.25 7.85
N PRO A 6 -18.06 -12.76 7.03
CA PRO A 6 -17.16 -13.82 7.48
C PRO A 6 -16.44 -13.38 8.76
N PRO A 7 -16.15 -14.31 9.68
CA PRO A 7 -15.41 -13.98 10.90
C PRO A 7 -14.09 -13.32 10.50
N ARG A 8 -13.82 -12.15 11.07
CA ARG A 8 -12.55 -11.45 10.88
C ARG A 8 -11.49 -12.20 11.66
N THR A 9 -10.82 -13.13 10.98
CA THR A 9 -9.73 -13.92 11.54
C THR A 9 -8.40 -13.27 11.22
N LEU A 10 -7.40 -13.66 11.99
CA LEU A 10 -6.01 -13.30 11.73
C LEU A 10 -5.53 -13.75 10.33
N GLU A 11 -5.95 -14.93 9.87
CA GLU A 11 -5.63 -15.42 8.52
C GLU A 11 -6.17 -14.50 7.42
N SER A 12 -7.36 -13.92 7.64
CA SER A 12 -7.93 -12.92 6.72
C SER A 12 -7.07 -11.67 6.65
N LEU A 13 -6.50 -11.21 7.78
CA LEU A 13 -5.60 -10.07 7.82
C LEU A 13 -4.31 -10.34 7.02
N PHE A 14 -3.69 -11.50 7.20
CA PHE A 14 -2.52 -11.89 6.40
C PHE A 14 -2.86 -12.00 4.90
N SER A 15 -4.03 -12.57 4.58
CA SER A 15 -4.49 -12.67 3.19
C SER A 15 -4.73 -11.30 2.55
N ALA A 16 -5.27 -10.34 3.31
CA ALA A 16 -5.44 -8.96 2.87
C ALA A 16 -4.08 -8.27 2.63
N LEU A 17 -3.12 -8.43 3.54
CA LEU A 17 -1.75 -7.93 3.36
C LEU A 17 -1.07 -8.53 2.12
N ASP A 18 -1.20 -9.84 1.89
CA ASP A 18 -0.65 -10.49 0.70
C ASP A 18 -1.28 -9.97 -0.60
N ARG A 19 -2.58 -9.66 -0.57
CA ARG A 19 -3.27 -9.06 -1.71
C ARG A 19 -2.77 -7.64 -1.99
N ILE A 20 -2.59 -6.82 -0.95
CA ILE A 20 -2.01 -5.48 -1.05
C ILE A 20 -0.60 -5.58 -1.63
N ASP A 21 0.24 -6.47 -1.09
CA ASP A 21 1.61 -6.66 -1.55
C ASP A 21 1.70 -7.05 -3.03
N ARG A 22 0.82 -7.93 -3.50
CA ARG A 22 0.74 -8.32 -4.93
C ARG A 22 0.35 -7.16 -5.84
N ILE A 23 -0.55 -6.28 -5.40
CA ILE A 23 -0.98 -5.12 -6.19
C ILE A 23 0.13 -4.08 -6.24
N LEU A 24 0.80 -3.82 -5.12
CA LEU A 24 1.97 -2.95 -5.08
C LEU A 24 3.11 -3.50 -5.94
N ALA A 25 3.32 -4.82 -5.96
CA ALA A 25 4.30 -5.46 -6.84
C ALA A 25 4.00 -5.26 -8.34
N SER A 26 2.74 -4.96 -8.69
CA SER A 26 2.29 -4.72 -10.06
C SER A 26 2.39 -3.24 -10.48
N ASP A 27 3.08 -2.39 -9.70
CA ASP A 27 3.21 -0.94 -9.94
C ASP A 27 1.84 -0.21 -10.03
N ALA A 28 0.80 -0.74 -9.36
CA ALA A 28 -0.56 -0.18 -9.33
C ALA A 28 -0.95 0.35 -7.93
N PRO A 29 -0.27 1.40 -7.41
CA PRO A 29 -0.46 1.86 -6.04
C PRO A 29 -1.86 2.41 -5.77
N GLU A 30 -2.53 3.02 -6.75
CA GLU A 30 -3.89 3.52 -6.60
C GLU A 30 -4.90 2.38 -6.37
N ALA A 31 -4.68 1.22 -7.00
CA ALA A 31 -5.53 0.04 -6.82
C ALA A 31 -5.36 -0.60 -5.43
N ALA A 32 -4.23 -0.36 -4.76
CA ALA A 32 -3.97 -0.84 -3.41
C ALA A 32 -4.68 0.02 -2.34
N ALA A 33 -4.96 1.30 -2.61
CA ALA A 33 -5.49 2.24 -1.61
C ALA A 33 -6.81 1.76 -0.98
N ALA A 34 -7.77 1.32 -1.78
CA ALA A 34 -9.06 0.81 -1.29
C ALA A 34 -8.90 -0.47 -0.43
N LEU A 35 -7.88 -1.28 -0.70
CA LEU A 35 -7.60 -2.49 0.07
C LEU A 35 -6.91 -2.18 1.39
N VAL A 36 -6.06 -1.15 1.43
CA VAL A 36 -5.44 -0.66 2.67
C VAL A 36 -6.52 -0.13 3.62
N GLU A 37 -7.48 0.64 3.11
CA GLU A 37 -8.62 1.13 3.91
C GLU A 37 -9.48 -0.02 4.46
N ALA A 38 -9.80 -1.00 3.61
CA ALA A 38 -10.53 -2.19 4.04
C ALA A 38 -9.75 -2.96 5.12
N TYR A 39 -8.44 -3.13 4.94
CA TYR A 39 -7.56 -3.79 5.89
C TYR A 39 -7.50 -3.05 7.25
N ASP A 40 -7.43 -1.72 7.28
CA ASP A 40 -7.45 -0.96 8.55
C ASP A 40 -8.75 -1.22 9.33
N GLY A 41 -9.89 -1.23 8.63
CA GLY A 41 -11.19 -1.56 9.22
C GLY A 41 -11.27 -2.99 9.77
N GLU A 42 -10.70 -3.95 9.03
CA GLU A 42 -10.60 -5.35 9.46
C GLU A 42 -9.68 -5.52 10.67
N LEU A 43 -8.52 -4.86 10.67
CA LEU A 43 -7.55 -4.90 11.76
C LEU A 43 -8.14 -4.35 13.04
N ARG A 44 -8.78 -3.18 13.01
CA ARG A 44 -9.42 -2.59 14.19
C ARG A 44 -10.47 -3.51 14.78
N SER A 45 -11.31 -4.06 13.91
CA SER A 45 -12.34 -5.00 14.31
C SER A 45 -11.78 -6.31 14.88
N PHE A 46 -10.65 -6.80 14.35
CA PHE A 46 -9.95 -7.96 14.88
C PHE A 46 -9.38 -7.68 16.28
N MET A 47 -8.73 -6.53 16.47
CA MET A 47 -8.18 -6.12 17.77
C MET A 47 -9.26 -5.97 18.85
N ASP A 48 -10.45 -5.52 18.47
CA ASP A 48 -11.60 -5.40 19.38
C ASP A 48 -12.24 -6.75 19.72
N SER A 49 -11.99 -7.79 18.91
CA SER A 49 -12.55 -9.12 19.09
C SER A 49 -11.83 -9.93 20.17
N GLU A 50 -12.50 -10.94 20.71
CA GLU A 50 -11.89 -11.90 21.65
C GLU A 50 -10.70 -12.64 21.02
N ALA A 51 -10.77 -12.93 19.71
CA ALA A 51 -9.67 -13.55 18.98
C ALA A 51 -8.42 -12.65 18.93
N GLY A 52 -8.59 -11.34 18.76
CA GLY A 52 -7.48 -10.39 18.79
C GLY A 52 -6.89 -10.22 20.18
N ARG A 53 -7.73 -10.19 21.23
CA ARG A 53 -7.26 -10.10 22.63
C ARG A 53 -6.50 -11.34 23.09
N ASN A 54 -6.86 -12.50 22.54
CA ASN A 54 -6.21 -13.78 22.84
C ASN A 54 -5.13 -14.16 21.82
N ALA A 55 -4.85 -13.31 20.82
CA ALA A 55 -3.83 -13.58 19.82
C ALA A 55 -2.44 -13.65 20.47
N SER A 56 -1.63 -14.61 20.04
CA SER A 56 -0.28 -14.76 20.58
C SER A 56 0.59 -13.55 20.19
N SER A 57 1.46 -13.10 21.10
CA SER A 57 2.36 -11.98 20.83
C SER A 57 3.28 -12.25 19.64
N GLN A 58 3.73 -13.49 19.46
CA GLN A 58 4.53 -13.91 18.31
C GLN A 58 3.78 -13.68 17.00
N THR A 59 2.50 -14.03 16.95
CA THR A 59 1.71 -13.90 15.74
C THR A 59 1.36 -12.45 15.43
N MET A 60 1.09 -11.64 16.46
CA MET A 60 0.93 -10.20 16.29
C MET A 60 2.21 -9.54 15.79
N GLN A 61 3.37 -10.00 16.24
CA GLN A 61 4.66 -9.52 15.75
C GLN A 61 4.85 -9.83 14.26
N GLN A 62 4.51 -11.05 13.81
CA GLN A 62 4.55 -11.41 12.38
C GLN A 62 3.63 -10.53 11.53
N LEU A 63 2.44 -10.19 12.05
CA LEU A 63 1.51 -9.28 11.37
C LEU A 63 2.13 -7.88 11.20
N LEU A 64 2.73 -7.34 12.27
CA LEU A 64 3.42 -6.05 12.26
C LEU A 64 4.60 -6.02 11.28
N GLU A 65 5.43 -7.07 11.29
CA GLU A 65 6.56 -7.21 10.35
C GLU A 65 6.08 -7.22 8.89
N ARG A 66 4.98 -7.92 8.61
CA ARG A 66 4.38 -7.95 7.27
C ARG A 66 3.85 -6.58 6.86
N GLN A 67 3.18 -5.86 7.77
CA GLN A 67 2.72 -4.49 7.52
C GLN A 67 3.88 -3.55 7.22
N GLN A 68 4.96 -3.62 8.00
CA GLN A 68 6.14 -2.77 7.80
C GLN A 68 6.76 -3.00 6.43
N ALA A 69 6.96 -4.26 6.02
CA ALA A 69 7.52 -4.60 4.73
C ALA A 69 6.68 -4.05 3.54
N ILE A 70 5.36 -4.06 3.69
CA ILE A 70 4.43 -3.49 2.70
C ILE A 70 4.52 -1.96 2.68
N SER A 71 4.63 -1.32 3.85
CA SER A 71 4.82 0.13 3.97
C SER A 71 6.11 0.57 3.26
N ASP A 72 7.23 -0.09 3.54
CA ASP A 72 8.54 0.22 2.94
C ASP A 72 8.50 0.10 1.41
N ARG A 73 7.75 -0.88 0.89
CA ARG A 73 7.53 -1.04 -0.54
C ARG A 73 6.71 0.10 -1.13
N ALA A 74 5.63 0.51 -0.46
CA ALA A 74 4.81 1.63 -0.91
C ALA A 74 5.62 2.94 -0.96
N ASP A 75 6.44 3.19 0.05
CA ASP A 75 7.34 4.35 0.10
C ASP A 75 8.36 4.33 -1.06
N THR A 76 8.95 3.16 -1.33
CA THR A 76 9.86 2.97 -2.46
C THR A 76 9.19 3.28 -3.81
N LEU A 77 7.92 2.91 -3.97
CA LEU A 77 7.14 3.24 -5.18
C LEU A 77 6.87 4.74 -5.29
N CYS A 78 6.55 5.40 -4.18
CA CYS A 78 6.36 6.85 -4.12
C CYS A 78 7.63 7.59 -4.55
N ASP A 79 8.79 7.19 -4.03
CA ASP A 79 10.07 7.79 -4.36
C ASP A 79 10.45 7.60 -5.83
N LYS A 80 10.21 6.40 -6.40
CA LYS A 80 10.38 6.16 -7.84
C LYS A 80 9.49 7.07 -8.67
N SER A 81 8.23 7.27 -8.27
CA SER A 81 7.29 8.16 -8.96
C SER A 81 7.77 9.61 -8.94
N ARG A 82 8.20 10.11 -7.77
CA ARG A 82 8.79 11.45 -7.61
C ARG A 82 10.04 11.64 -8.47
N GLN A 83 10.91 10.64 -8.52
CA GLN A 83 12.11 10.67 -9.36
C GLN A 83 11.75 10.78 -10.85
N ARG A 84 10.77 10.00 -11.33
CA ARG A 84 10.28 10.08 -12.72
C ARG A 84 9.71 11.47 -13.03
N GLN A 85 8.88 12.02 -12.14
CA GLN A 85 8.31 13.35 -12.31
C GLN A 85 9.38 14.46 -12.37
N SER A 86 10.40 14.37 -11.51
CA SER A 86 11.54 15.29 -11.54
C SER A 86 12.27 15.25 -12.89
N ARG A 87 12.52 14.06 -13.44
CA ARG A 87 13.16 13.90 -14.76
C ARG A 87 12.30 14.50 -15.89
N LEU A 88 10.98 14.31 -15.86
CA LEU A 88 10.07 14.94 -16.82
C LEU A 88 10.09 16.46 -16.74
N ASN A 89 10.08 17.02 -15.52
CA ASN A 89 10.15 18.46 -15.31
C ASN A 89 11.47 19.06 -15.84
N LEU A 90 12.60 18.38 -15.64
CA LEU A 90 13.89 18.79 -16.18
C LEU A 90 13.90 18.76 -17.71
N GLY A 91 13.36 17.70 -18.32
CA GLY A 91 13.19 17.61 -19.78
C GLY A 91 12.31 18.73 -20.34
N GLY A 92 11.20 19.03 -19.66
CA GLY A 92 10.32 20.14 -20.02
C GLY A 92 11.00 21.51 -19.91
N LYS A 93 11.82 21.73 -18.89
CA LYS A 93 12.64 22.96 -18.77
C LYS A 93 13.64 23.07 -19.91
N ALA A 94 14.32 21.98 -20.27
CA ALA A 94 15.27 21.96 -21.38
C ALA A 94 14.58 22.25 -22.73
N ALA A 95 13.43 21.63 -22.99
CA ALA A 95 12.64 21.88 -24.20
C ALA A 95 12.18 23.34 -24.30
N ARG A 96 11.68 23.91 -23.19
CA ARG A 96 11.30 25.34 -23.13
C ARG A 96 12.49 26.26 -23.39
N ALA A 97 13.65 25.96 -22.81
CA ALA A 97 14.87 26.72 -23.02
C ALA A 97 15.36 26.65 -24.48
N TYR A 98 15.21 25.51 -25.14
CA TYR A 98 15.53 25.35 -26.56
C TYR A 98 14.63 26.21 -27.44
N LEU A 99 13.31 26.17 -27.21
CA LEU A 99 12.33 26.97 -27.94
C LEU A 99 12.54 28.48 -27.72
N SER A 100 12.85 28.91 -26.49
CA SER A 100 13.08 30.32 -26.18
C SER A 100 14.38 30.88 -26.78
N GLN A 101 15.33 30.03 -27.16
CA GLN A 101 16.58 30.42 -27.81
C GLN A 101 16.46 30.54 -29.35
N GLY A 102 15.26 30.35 -29.92
CA GLY A 102 14.99 30.64 -31.33
C GLY A 102 15.68 29.70 -32.34
N ARG A 103 16.05 28.47 -31.94
CA ARG A 103 16.54 27.42 -32.86
C ARG A 103 15.41 26.49 -33.33
N GLY A 104 14.23 27.04 -33.59
CA GLY A 104 13.10 26.36 -34.21
C GLY A 104 13.05 26.65 -35.71
#